data_AF-A0A2V2T402-F1
#
_entry.id   AF-A0A2V2T402-F1
#
_cell.length_a   1.000
_cell.length_b   1.000
_cell.length_c   1.000
_cell.angle_alpha   90.00
_cell.angle_beta   90.00
_cell.angle_gamma   90.00
#
_symmetry.space_group_name_H-M   'P 1'
#
loop_
_entity.id
_entity.type
_entity.pdbx_description
1 polymer ?
#
loop_
_entity_poly.entity_id
_entity_poly.type
_entity_poly.pdbx_seq_one_letter_code
_entity_poly.pdbx_strand_id
1 'polypeptide(L)'
;MKHERSVSGPKVNFLIVLLVLVGISFFIYCLVLYQSPAERHDQLSIESQLKTLVLAQLSKPESAVFRNVRGACGEVRYTAFNGIEVGFKRFVMISEGHVIIEQADSEAPFGLIWQGTCGS
;
A
#
# COMPACT_ATOMS: atom_id res chain seq x y z
N MET A 1 -37.40 -6.35 -68.51
CA MET A 1 -37.54 -5.34 -67.44
C MET A 1 -36.81 -5.83 -66.20
N LYS A 2 -36.17 -4.90 -65.49
CA LYS A 2 -35.00 -5.08 -64.62
C LYS A 2 -35.40 -5.70 -63.27
N HIS A 3 -34.82 -6.83 -62.89
CA HIS A 3 -34.95 -7.41 -61.55
C HIS A 3 -34.00 -6.67 -60.60
N GLU A 4 -34.55 -5.82 -59.73
CA GLU A 4 -33.83 -5.30 -58.58
C GLU A 4 -33.73 -6.38 -57.49
N ARG A 5 -32.52 -6.92 -57.28
CA ARG A 5 -32.21 -7.69 -56.08
C ARG A 5 -31.85 -6.70 -54.98
N SER A 6 -32.74 -6.56 -54.01
CA SER A 6 -32.47 -5.85 -52.75
C SER A 6 -31.42 -6.63 -51.96
N VAL A 7 -30.19 -6.10 -51.93
CA VAL A 7 -29.08 -6.64 -51.14
C VAL A 7 -29.34 -6.28 -49.68
N SER A 8 -29.84 -7.25 -48.91
CA SER A 8 -29.94 -7.17 -47.45
C SER A 8 -28.52 -7.12 -46.85
N GLY A 9 -28.05 -5.91 -46.58
CA GLY A 9 -26.70 -5.65 -46.06
C GLY A 9 -26.50 -6.08 -44.60
N PRO A 10 -25.24 -6.16 -44.12
CA PRO A 10 -24.81 -6.79 -42.87
C PRO A 10 -25.14 -5.96 -41.60
N LYS A 11 -26.40 -5.59 -41.41
CA LYS A 11 -26.86 -4.79 -40.25
C LYS A 11 -26.84 -5.58 -38.94
N VAL A 12 -27.00 -6.90 -38.99
CA VAL A 12 -27.03 -7.77 -37.80
C VAL A 12 -25.65 -7.86 -37.13
N ASN A 13 -24.57 -7.82 -37.90
CA ASN A 13 -23.21 -7.92 -37.36
C ASN A 13 -22.77 -6.66 -36.59
N PHE A 14 -23.26 -5.48 -36.98
CA PHE A 14 -22.86 -4.22 -36.35
C PHE A 14 -23.45 -4.08 -34.94
N LEU A 15 -24.69 -4.50 -34.75
CA LEU A 15 -25.37 -4.45 -33.44
C LEU A 15 -24.68 -5.38 -32.42
N ILE A 16 -24.30 -6.59 -32.85
CA ILE A 16 -23.62 -7.57 -32.01
C ILE A 16 -22.26 -7.04 -31.55
N VAL A 17 -21.48 -6.45 -32.47
CA VAL A 17 -20.18 -5.86 -32.14
C VAL A 17 -20.34 -4.72 -31.13
N LEU A 18 -21.36 -3.87 -31.29
CA LEU A 18 -21.60 -2.76 -30.36
C LEU A 18 -21.95 -3.27 -28.95
N LEU A 19 -22.77 -4.31 -28.85
CA LEU A 19 -23.15 -4.92 -27.56
C LEU A 19 -21.95 -5.59 -26.86
N VAL A 20 -21.07 -6.24 -27.62
CA VAL A 20 -19.83 -6.83 -27.09
C VAL A 20 -18.91 -5.74 -26.54
N LEU A 21 -18.74 -4.63 -27.26
CA LEU A 21 -17.88 -3.52 -26.82
C LEU A 21 -18.42 -2.81 -25.56
N VAL A 22 -19.73 -2.63 -25.45
CA VAL A 22 -20.38 -2.08 -24.25
C VAL A 22 -20.21 -3.05 -23.07
N GLY A 23 -20.41 -4.35 -23.28
CA GLY A 23 -20.20 -5.37 -22.26
C GLY A 23 -18.76 -5.43 -21.75
N ILE A 24 -17.77 -5.39 -22.64
CA ILE A 24 -16.35 -5.36 -22.29
C ILE A 24 -16.02 -4.08 -21.51
N SER A 25 -16.51 -2.92 -21.96
CA SER A 25 -16.26 -1.64 -21.29
C SER A 25 -16.85 -1.63 -19.88
N PHE A 26 -18.06 -2.15 -19.70
CA PHE A 26 -18.70 -2.30 -18.39
C PHE A 26 -17.92 -3.27 -17.49
N PHE A 27 -17.46 -4.39 -18.04
CA PHE A 27 -16.65 -5.36 -17.30
C PHE A 27 -15.31 -4.75 -16.84
N ILE A 28 -14.61 -4.02 -17.71
CA ILE A 28 -13.38 -3.30 -17.35
C ILE A 28 -13.66 -2.25 -16.28
N TYR A 29 -14.75 -1.49 -16.40
CA TYR A 29 -15.14 -0.49 -15.41
C TYR A 29 -15.44 -1.14 -14.05
N CYS A 30 -16.12 -2.29 -14.04
CA CYS A 30 -16.35 -3.09 -12.84
C CYS A 30 -15.05 -3.62 -12.22
N LEU A 31 -14.10 -4.11 -13.03
CA LEU A 31 -12.79 -4.57 -12.53
C LEU A 31 -12.02 -3.43 -11.85
N VAL A 32 -12.01 -2.23 -12.45
CA VAL A 32 -11.36 -1.05 -11.87
C VAL A 32 -12.01 -0.63 -10.56
N LEU A 33 -13.34 -0.66 -10.46
CA LEU A 33 -14.05 -0.30 -9.23
C LEU A 33 -13.87 -1.32 -8.10
N TYR A 34 -13.76 -2.61 -8.44
CA TYR A 34 -13.63 -3.69 -7.47
C TYR A 34 -12.32 -3.64 -6.65
N GLN A 35 -11.27 -3.04 -7.19
CA GLN A 35 -9.92 -3.11 -6.62
C GLN A 35 -9.65 -2.15 -5.43
N SER A 36 -10.61 -1.30 -5.02
CA SER A 36 -10.33 -0.13 -4.16
C SER A 36 -10.55 -0.25 -2.62
N PRO A 37 -11.41 -1.14 -2.06
CA PRO A 37 -11.75 -1.05 -0.63
C PRO A 37 -11.10 -2.10 0.30
N ALA A 38 -10.67 -3.26 -0.20
CA ALA A 38 -10.18 -4.36 0.67
C ALA A 38 -8.78 -4.09 1.25
N GLU A 39 -7.84 -3.57 0.44
CA GLU A 39 -6.45 -3.39 0.89
C GLU A 39 -6.29 -2.30 1.97
N ARG A 40 -7.16 -1.28 1.97
CA ARG A 40 -7.04 -0.15 2.88
C ARG A 40 -7.31 -0.53 4.35
N HIS A 41 -8.20 -1.50 4.57
CA HIS A 41 -8.59 -1.89 5.93
C HIS A 41 -7.53 -2.75 6.61
N ASP A 42 -6.91 -3.66 5.85
CA ASP A 42 -5.80 -4.48 6.34
C ASP A 42 -4.56 -3.62 6.61
N GLN A 43 -4.28 -2.65 5.75
CA GLN A 43 -3.15 -1.74 5.93
C GLN A 43 -3.26 -0.92 7.22
N LEU A 44 -4.46 -0.43 7.55
CA LEU A 44 -4.69 0.34 8.78
C LEU A 44 -4.48 -0.51 10.05
N SER A 45 -4.83 -1.80 9.98
CA SER A 45 -4.62 -2.77 11.07
C SER A 45 -3.12 -3.04 11.27
N ILE A 46 -2.38 -3.27 10.18
CA ILE A 46 -0.93 -3.53 10.22
C ILE A 46 -0.18 -2.32 10.78
N GLU A 47 -0.51 -1.10 10.35
CA GLU A 47 0.14 0.12 10.86
C GLU A 47 -0.10 0.33 12.36
N SER A 48 -1.29 -0.01 12.87
CA SER A 48 -1.61 0.07 14.29
C SER A 48 -0.79 -0.94 15.12
N GLN A 49 -0.71 -2.19 14.65
CA GLN A 49 0.09 -3.22 15.29
C GLN A 49 1.58 -2.86 15.29
N LEU A 50 2.08 -2.36 14.17
CA LEU A 50 3.47 -1.91 14.02
C LEU A 50 3.81 -0.80 15.01
N LYS A 51 2.96 0.23 15.12
CA LYS A 51 3.13 1.30 16.11
C LYS A 51 3.17 0.74 17.54
N THR A 52 2.31 -0.22 17.85
CA THR A 52 2.29 -0.87 19.17
C THR A 52 3.60 -1.58 19.48
N LEU A 53 4.18 -2.28 18.51
CA LEU A 53 5.47 -2.94 18.66
C LEU A 53 6.62 -1.95 18.84
N VAL A 54 6.61 -0.84 18.09
CA VAL A 54 7.61 0.23 18.27
C VAL A 54 7.48 0.85 19.66
N LEU A 55 6.26 1.20 20.09
CA LEU A 55 6.01 1.77 21.42
C LEU A 55 6.53 0.88 22.54
N ALA A 56 6.39 -0.44 22.42
CA ALA A 56 6.88 -1.40 23.42
C ALA A 56 8.41 -1.39 23.61
N GLN A 57 9.17 -0.82 22.66
CA GLN A 57 10.63 -0.70 22.75
C GLN A 57 11.10 0.64 23.31
N LEU A 58 10.20 1.63 23.44
CA LEU A 58 10.55 2.97 23.89
C LEU A 58 10.44 3.10 25.41
N SER A 59 11.37 3.84 26.02
CA SER A 59 11.32 4.11 27.47
C SER A 59 10.14 4.98 27.89
N LYS A 60 9.66 5.85 26.99
CA LYS A 60 8.54 6.79 27.20
C LYS A 60 7.60 6.73 25.99
N PRO A 61 6.79 5.68 25.86
CA PRO A 61 5.96 5.45 24.68
C PRO A 61 4.98 6.61 24.40
N GLU A 62 4.49 7.28 25.43
CA GLU A 62 3.58 8.44 25.33
C GLU A 62 4.20 9.65 24.64
N SER A 63 5.54 9.74 24.60
CA SER A 63 6.26 10.81 23.92
C SER A 63 6.45 10.57 22.41
N ALA A 64 6.08 9.37 21.93
CA ALA A 64 6.39 8.93 20.59
C ALA A 64 5.53 9.67 19.55
N VAL A 65 6.18 10.15 18.49
CA VAL A 65 5.51 10.71 17.32
C VAL A 65 5.99 9.98 16.07
N PHE A 66 5.04 9.37 15.39
CA PHE A 66 5.25 8.59 14.17
C PHE A 66 5.04 9.45 12.93
N ARG A 67 5.85 9.21 11.91
CA ARG A 67 5.64 9.76 10.56
C ARG A 67 6.08 8.75 9.50
N ASN A 68 5.69 8.99 8.25
CA ASN A 68 6.09 8.19 7.10
C ASN A 68 5.88 6.68 7.29
N VAL A 69 4.85 6.29 8.04
CA VAL A 69 4.51 4.88 8.27
C VAL A 69 3.85 4.33 7.01
N ARG A 70 4.46 3.31 6.42
CA ARG A 70 3.97 2.61 5.24
C ARG A 70 4.35 1.15 5.32
N GLY A 71 3.35 0.26 5.37
CA GLY A 71 3.59 -1.18 5.50
C GLY A 71 4.41 -1.50 6.75
N ALA A 72 5.58 -2.12 6.55
CA ALA A 72 6.50 -2.55 7.62
C ALA A 72 7.48 -1.46 8.10
N CYS A 73 7.42 -0.25 7.54
CA CYS A 73 8.47 0.76 7.70
C CYS A 73 7.91 2.09 8.19
N GLY A 74 8.73 2.88 8.87
CA GLY A 74 8.39 4.25 9.22
C GLY A 74 9.48 4.96 10.03
N GLU A 75 9.13 6.11 10.57
CA GLU A 75 10.01 6.89 11.44
C GLU A 75 9.30 7.24 12.74
N VAL A 76 10.07 7.24 13.83
CA VAL A 76 9.60 7.60 15.17
C VAL A 76 10.58 8.57 15.81
N ARG A 77 10.07 9.66 16.39
CA ARG A 77 10.80 10.49 17.36
C ARG A 77 10.24 10.23 18.75
N TYR A 78 11.05 10.32 19.78
CA TYR A 78 10.63 10.03 21.16
C TYR A 78 11.57 10.68 22.18
N THR A 79 11.15 10.74 23.44
CA THR A 79 11.99 11.16 24.56
C THR A 79 12.63 9.94 25.20
N ALA A 80 13.96 9.93 25.34
CA ALA A 80 14.69 8.87 26.02
C ALA A 80 14.46 8.91 27.54
N PHE A 81 14.90 7.85 28.25
CA PHE A 81 14.77 7.76 29.70
C PHE A 81 15.38 8.96 30.45
N ASN A 82 16.51 9.47 29.97
CA ASN A 82 17.21 10.63 30.52
C ASN A 82 16.55 12.00 30.19
N GLY A 83 15.41 12.01 29.51
CA GLY A 83 14.70 13.23 29.13
C GLY A 83 15.21 13.91 27.85
N ILE A 84 16.25 13.38 27.20
CA ILE A 84 16.74 13.90 25.93
C ILE A 84 15.75 13.54 24.82
N GLU A 85 15.42 14.51 23.96
CA GLU A 85 14.66 14.25 22.74
C GLU A 85 15.53 13.53 21.72
N VAL A 86 15.09 12.35 21.32
CA VAL A 86 15.64 11.61 20.18
C VAL A 86 14.89 12.08 18.93
N GLY A 87 15.65 12.58 17.96
CA GLY A 87 15.12 12.94 16.65
C GLY A 87 14.46 11.75 15.94
N PHE A 88 13.91 11.99 14.75
CA PHE A 88 13.31 10.91 13.98
C PHE A 88 14.35 9.83 13.66
N LYS A 89 14.06 8.60 14.10
CA LYS A 89 14.80 7.39 13.80
C LYS A 89 13.93 6.47 12.96
N ARG A 90 14.56 5.83 11.99
CA ARG A 90 13.90 4.83 11.14
C ARG A 90 13.59 3.58 11.96
N PHE A 91 12.47 2.94 11.66
CA PHE A 91 12.17 1.61 12.18
C PHE A 91 11.65 0.71 11.06
N VAL A 92 11.92 -0.59 11.20
CA VAL A 92 11.50 -1.61 10.24
C VAL A 92 11.06 -2.88 10.98
N MET A 93 9.94 -3.45 10.56
CA MET A 93 9.50 -4.77 10.98
C MET A 93 10.22 -5.83 10.15
N ILE A 94 10.95 -6.72 10.81
CA ILE A 94 11.72 -7.79 10.16
C ILE A 94 10.96 -9.13 10.12
N SER A 95 10.03 -9.32 11.06
CA SER A 95 9.11 -10.45 11.11
C SER A 95 7.90 -10.08 11.98
N GLU A 96 6.86 -10.91 11.96
CA GLU A 96 5.69 -10.72 12.82
C GLU A 96 6.12 -10.58 14.30
N GLY A 97 5.80 -9.44 14.90
CA GLY A 97 6.15 -9.15 16.29
C GLY A 97 7.56 -8.62 16.53
N HIS A 98 8.42 -8.54 15.51
CA HIS A 98 9.80 -8.05 15.66
C HIS A 98 10.04 -6.78 14.85
N VAL A 99 10.30 -5.70 15.58
CA VAL A 99 10.69 -4.40 15.03
C VAL A 99 12.10 -4.06 15.48
N ILE A 100 12.84 -3.37 14.63
CA ILE A 100 14.13 -2.79 14.97
C ILE A 100 14.09 -1.30 14.67
N ILE A 101 14.63 -0.50 15.60
CA ILE A 101 14.76 0.94 15.50
C ILE A 101 16.24 1.26 15.25
N GLU A 102 16.51 2.17 14.33
CA GLU A 102 17.84 2.66 13.99
C GLU A 102 18.56 3.22 15.21
N GLN A 103 19.74 2.68 15.51
CA GLN A 103 20.64 3.18 16.55
C GLN A 103 21.97 3.64 15.95
N ALA A 104 22.66 4.54 16.65
CA ALA A 104 23.87 5.20 16.14
C ALA A 104 25.05 4.25 15.91
N ASP A 105 25.10 3.13 16.64
CA ASP A 105 26.16 2.11 16.56
C ASP A 105 25.85 0.99 15.54
N SER A 106 24.64 0.98 14.97
CA SER A 106 24.15 -0.09 14.07
C SER A 106 23.68 0.42 12.71
N GLU A 107 24.11 1.62 12.30
CA GLU A 107 23.64 2.26 11.06
C GLU A 107 23.93 1.43 9.79
N ALA A 108 25.12 0.82 9.67
CA ALA A 108 25.48 0.01 8.51
C ALA A 108 24.62 -1.26 8.36
N PRO A 109 24.52 -2.15 9.37
CA PRO A 109 23.65 -3.32 9.27
C PRO A 109 22.16 -2.94 9.18
N PHE A 110 21.72 -1.90 9.88
CA PHE A 110 20.35 -1.40 9.76
C PHE A 110 20.05 -0.90 8.35
N GLY A 111 20.98 -0.16 7.73
CA GLY A 111 20.82 0.38 6.39
C GLY A 111 20.60 -0.71 5.33
N LEU A 112 21.27 -1.86 5.46
CA LEU A 112 21.06 -3.02 4.57
C LEU A 112 19.65 -3.60 4.71
N ILE A 113 19.15 -3.74 5.95
CA ILE A 113 17.80 -4.24 6.21
C ILE A 113 16.77 -3.24 5.68
N TRP A 114 16.95 -1.96 5.98
CA TRP A 114 16.10 -0.88 5.50
C TRP A 114 16.00 -0.89 3.97
N GLN A 115 17.14 -0.96 3.27
CA GLN A 115 17.15 -0.96 1.81
C GLN A 115 16.45 -2.21 1.23
N GLY A 116 16.60 -3.37 1.87
CA GLY A 116 15.96 -4.61 1.45
C GLY A 116 14.45 -4.67 1.69
N THR A 117 13.94 -4.01 2.74
CA THR A 117 12.53 -4.08 3.14
C THR A 117 11.72 -2.83 2.72
N CYS A 118 12.31 -1.65 2.88
CA CYS A 118 11.63 -0.36 2.75
C CYS A 118 11.98 0.38 1.45
N GLY A 119 13.04 -0.04 0.76
CA GLY A 119 13.59 0.67 -0.39
C GLY A 119 14.50 1.83 0.00
N SER A 120 15.10 2.45 -1.02
CA SER A 120 16.01 3.60 -0.90
C SER A 120 15.26 4.90 -0.65
#